data_AF-A0AAV1TA75-F1
#
_entry.id   AF-A0AAV1TA75-F1
#
_cell.length_a   1.000
_cell.length_b   1.000
_cell.length_c   1.000
_cell.angle_alpha   90.00
_cell.angle_beta   90.00
_cell.angle_gamma   90.00
#
_symmetry.space_group_name_H-M   'P 1'
#
loop_
_entity.id
_entity.type
_entity.pdbx_description
1 polymer ?
#
loop_
_entity_poly.entity_id
_entity_poly.type
_entity_poly.pdbx_seq_one_letter_code
_entity_poly.pdbx_strand_id
1 'polypeptide(L)'
;MTAYREFEALHRQALWESTHVLPIIVGPSRAKDAELSIFCEERRRRRSRSSHRWKAVLRIVLEGLVGGQCDLDILLDPFFLHFPGR
;
A
#
# COMPACT_ATOMS: atom_id res chain seq x y z
N MET A 1 12.00 -8.05 -14.05
CA MET A 1 10.56 -7.71 -13.92
C MET A 1 9.74 -8.73 -13.12
N THR A 2 10.03 -10.04 -13.17
CA THR A 2 9.22 -11.09 -12.53
C THR A 2 9.07 -10.93 -11.00
N ALA A 3 10.18 -10.69 -10.28
CA ALA A 3 10.15 -10.52 -8.82
C ALA A 3 9.30 -9.32 -8.36
N TYR A 4 9.28 -8.24 -9.14
CA TYR A 4 8.44 -7.07 -8.86
C TYR A 4 6.95 -7.40 -9.03
N ARG A 5 6.59 -8.12 -10.10
CA ARG A 5 5.21 -8.55 -10.35
C ARG A 5 4.69 -9.52 -9.29
N GLU A 6 5.54 -10.43 -8.80
CA GLU A 6 5.21 -11.31 -7.68
C GLU A 6 5.00 -10.52 -6.39
N PHE A 7 5.87 -9.54 -6.13
CA PHE A 7 5.74 -8.64 -4.99
C PHE A 7 4.46 -7.79 -5.06
N GLU A 8 4.14 -7.24 -6.23
CA GLU A 8 2.88 -6.55 -6.50
C GLU A 8 1.67 -7.46 -6.26
N ALA A 9 1.71 -8.70 -6.77
CA ALA A 9 0.62 -9.66 -6.57
C ALA A 9 0.40 -10.02 -5.09
N LEU A 10 1.48 -10.23 -4.33
CA LEU A 10 1.42 -10.57 -2.91
C LEU A 10 0.85 -9.46 -2.02
N HIS A 11 0.91 -8.20 -2.47
CA HIS A 11 0.48 -7.06 -1.66
C HIS A 11 -0.59 -6.20 -2.34
N ARG A 12 -1.15 -6.65 -3.46
CA ARG A 12 -2.19 -5.95 -4.22
C ARG A 12 -3.36 -5.51 -3.33
N GLN A 13 -3.81 -6.39 -2.45
CA GLN A 13 -4.87 -6.08 -1.50
C GLN A 13 -4.44 -4.95 -0.56
N ALA A 14 -3.26 -5.03 0.05
CA ALA A 14 -2.79 -4.01 0.98
C ALA A 14 -2.57 -2.64 0.30
N LEU A 15 -2.14 -2.63 -0.98
CA LEU A 15 -2.05 -1.42 -1.80
C LEU A 15 -3.42 -0.79 -2.06
N TRP A 16 -4.39 -1.60 -2.47
CA TRP A 16 -5.74 -1.11 -2.69
C TRP A 16 -6.32 -0.57 -1.37
N GLU A 17 -6.07 -1.25 -0.26
CA GLU A 17 -6.52 -0.84 1.06
C GLU A 17 -5.81 0.42 1.62
N SER A 18 -4.61 0.78 1.13
CA SER A 18 -3.92 2.01 1.53
C SER A 18 -4.41 3.24 0.77
N THR A 19 -4.87 3.05 -0.47
CA THR A 19 -5.27 4.13 -1.38
C THR A 19 -6.78 4.37 -1.42
N HIS A 20 -7.59 3.36 -1.09
CA HIS A 20 -9.04 3.44 -1.13
C HIS A 20 -9.62 3.27 0.26
N VAL A 21 -10.67 4.00 0.60
CA VAL A 21 -11.41 3.80 1.85
C VAL A 21 -12.83 3.37 1.51
N LEU A 22 -13.29 2.27 2.10
CA LEU A 22 -14.68 1.83 1.94
C LEU A 22 -15.58 2.67 2.87
N PRO A 23 -16.69 3.25 2.38
CA PRO A 23 -17.61 4.04 3.20
C PRO A 23 -18.14 3.29 4.43
N ILE A 24 -18.34 1.98 4.30
CA ILE A 24 -18.82 1.10 5.38
C ILE A 24 -17.89 1.07 6.60
N ILE A 25 -16.59 1.38 6.41
CA ILE A 25 -15.58 1.39 7.49
C ILE A 25 -15.60 2.70 8.29
N VAL A 26 -16.06 3.79 7.67
CA VAL A 26 -16.04 5.15 8.24
C VAL A 26 -17.32 5.46 9.03
N GLY A 27 -18.40 4.74 8.75
CA GLY A 27 -19.71 4.94 9.39
C GLY A 27 -19.89 4.25 10.75
N PRO A 28 -20.97 4.60 11.48
CA PRO A 28 -21.31 4.02 12.78
C PRO A 28 -21.58 2.50 12.73
N SER A 29 -21.74 1.93 11.54
CA SER A 29 -21.93 0.50 11.30
C SER A 29 -20.78 -0.35 11.84
N ARG A 30 -19.54 0.16 11.85
CA ARG A 30 -18.37 -0.57 12.38
C ARG A 30 -18.52 -0.97 13.85
N ALA A 31 -19.15 -0.13 14.67
CA ALA A 31 -19.33 -0.40 16.09
C ALA A 31 -20.48 -1.39 16.37
N LYS A 32 -21.34 -1.66 15.38
CA LYS A 32 -22.55 -2.47 15.52
C LYS A 32 -22.40 -3.87 14.92
N ASP A 33 -21.29 -4.13 14.22
CA ASP A 33 -21.06 -5.36 13.46
C ASP A 33 -19.67 -5.93 13.81
N ALA A 34 -19.67 -7.12 14.43
CA ALA A 34 -18.46 -7.79 14.90
C ALA A 34 -17.57 -8.25 13.74
N GLU A 35 -18.15 -8.74 12.64
CA GLU A 35 -17.43 -9.16 11.44
C GLU A 35 -16.74 -7.98 10.78
N LEU A 36 -17.44 -6.84 10.72
CA LEU A 36 -16.88 -5.60 10.19
C LEU A 36 -15.71 -5.10 11.06
N SER A 37 -15.77 -5.28 12.38
CA SER A 37 -14.66 -4.94 13.28
C SER A 37 -13.43 -5.80 13.02
N ILE A 38 -13.60 -7.13 12.91
CA ILE A 38 -12.53 -8.09 12.59
C ILE A 38 -11.90 -7.74 11.23
N PHE A 39 -12.73 -7.45 10.22
CA PHE A 39 -12.25 -7.03 8.91
C PHE A 39 -11.39 -5.76 8.99
N CYS A 40 -11.80 -4.77 9.78
CA CYS A 40 -11.06 -3.51 9.96
C CYS A 40 -9.69 -3.73 10.64
N GLU A 41 -9.62 -4.64 11.60
CA GLU A 41 -8.37 -5.02 12.27
C GLU A 41 -7.42 -5.75 11.32
N GLU A 42 -7.91 -6.75 10.59
CA GLU A 42 -7.10 -7.47 9.60
C GLU A 42 -6.63 -6.55 8.47
N ARG A 43 -7.47 -5.61 8.03
CA ARG A 43 -7.08 -4.54 7.10
C ARG A 43 -5.95 -3.67 7.67
N ARG A 44 -6.03 -3.28 8.95
CA ARG A 44 -4.98 -2.50 9.61
C ARG A 44 -3.68 -3.30 9.69
N ARG A 45 -3.76 -4.59 9.99
CA ARG A 45 -2.62 -5.51 10.07
C ARG A 45 -1.96 -5.72 8.72
N ARG A 46 -2.74 -5.95 7.64
CA ARG A 46 -2.25 -6.04 6.26
C ARG A 46 -1.51 -4.76 5.86
N ARG A 47 -2.11 -3.59 6.08
CA ARG A 47 -1.46 -2.30 5.81
C ARG A 47 -0.14 -2.14 6.56
N SER A 48 -0.12 -2.42 7.87
CA SER A 48 1.11 -2.31 8.68
C SER A 48 2.24 -3.22 8.18
N ARG A 49 1.93 -4.50 7.90
CA ARG A 49 2.91 -5.46 7.35
C ARG A 49 3.44 -5.04 5.98
N SER A 50 2.55 -4.55 5.13
CA SER A 50 2.91 -4.10 3.78
C SER A 50 3.77 -2.84 3.84
N SER A 51 3.45 -1.89 4.71
CA SER A 51 4.22 -0.65 4.90
C SER A 51 5.70 -0.89 5.21
N HIS A 52 6.03 -1.90 6.02
CA HIS A 52 7.44 -2.24 6.29
C HIS A 52 8.16 -2.73 5.03
N ARG A 53 7.53 -3.61 4.23
CA ARG A 53 8.14 -4.11 2.99
C ARG A 53 8.25 -3.01 1.93
N TRP A 54 7.25 -2.12 1.87
CA TRP A 54 7.28 -0.97 0.96
C TRP A 54 8.39 0.03 1.31
N LYS A 55 8.62 0.30 2.60
CA LYS A 55 9.75 1.15 3.03
C LYS A 55 11.10 0.57 2.61
N ALA A 56 11.25 -0.75 2.63
CA ALA A 56 12.48 -1.40 2.17
C ALA A 56 12.67 -1.23 0.65
N VAL A 57 11.60 -1.36 -0.15
CA VAL A 57 11.66 -1.11 -1.60
C VAL A 57 11.93 0.36 -1.90
N LEU A 58 11.27 1.29 -1.21
CA LEU A 58 11.52 2.72 -1.36
C LEU A 58 12.99 3.07 -1.11
N ARG A 59 13.62 2.48 -0.09
CA ARG A 59 15.06 2.69 0.17
C ARG A 59 15.92 2.24 -1.02
N ILE A 60 15.66 1.05 -1.57
CA ILE A 60 16.39 0.54 -2.75
C ILE A 60 16.21 1.47 -3.95
N VAL A 61 14.98 1.96 -4.18
CA VAL A 61 14.69 2.90 -5.26
C VAL A 61 15.44 4.22 -5.08
N LEU A 62 15.45 4.77 -3.86
CA LEU A 62 16.20 6.01 -3.56
C LEU A 62 17.70 5.84 -3.76
N GLU A 63 18.27 4.71 -3.31
CA GLU A 63 19.67 4.37 -3.54
C GLU A 63 19.99 4.27 -5.04
N GLY A 64 19.09 3.64 -5.81
CA GLY A 64 19.21 3.55 -7.27
C GLY A 64 19.10 4.90 -7.97
N LEU A 65 18.21 5.79 -7.53
CA LEU A 65 18.08 7.16 -8.04
C LEU A 65 19.35 7.98 -7.79
N VAL A 66 19.88 7.93 -6.57
CA VAL A 66 21.14 8.63 -6.21
C VAL A 66 22.33 8.06 -6.98
N GLY A 67 22.35 6.73 -7.21
CA GLY A 67 23.40 6.05 -7.97
C GLY A 67 23.27 6.16 -9.49
N GLY A 68 22.22 6.81 -10.03
CA GLY A 68 21.97 6.89 -11.47
C GLY A 68 21.58 5.55 -12.12
N GLN A 69 21.13 4.58 -11.32
CA GLN A 69 20.72 3.24 -11.75
C GLN A 69 19.20 3.13 -11.94
N CYS A 70 18.43 4.11 -11.47
CA CYS A 70 17.00 4.20 -11.66
C CYS A 70 16.65 5.59 -12.19
N ASP A 71 15.79 5.63 -13.20
CA ASP A 71 15.22 6.86 -13.71
C ASP A 71 14.08 7.34 -12.80
N LEU A 72 13.73 8.63 -12.92
CA LEU A 72 12.68 9.25 -12.12
C LEU A 72 11.28 8.68 -12.42
N ASP A 73 11.11 8.01 -13.56
CA ASP A 73 9.85 7.39 -13.99
C ASP A 73 9.39 6.27 -13.06
N ILE A 74 10.29 5.66 -12.27
CA ILE A 74 9.94 4.71 -11.22
C ILE A 74 8.98 5.31 -10.18
N LEU A 75 9.03 6.63 -9.96
CA LEU A 75 8.13 7.33 -9.06
C LEU A 75 6.72 7.54 -9.65
N LEU A 76 6.54 7.32 -10.95
CA LEU A 76 5.23 7.34 -11.61
C LEU A 76 4.47 6.02 -11.40
N ASP A 77 5.12 5.00 -10.86
CA ASP A 77 4.44 3.78 -10.50
C ASP A 77 3.33 4.09 -9.45
N PRO A 78 2.11 3.52 -9.62
CA PRO A 78 0.98 3.73 -8.70
C PRO A 78 1.29 3.50 -7.21
N PHE A 79 2.34 2.74 -6.90
CA PHE A 79 2.84 2.55 -5.54
C PHE A 79 3.46 3.82 -4.92
N PHE A 80 4.16 4.62 -5.72
CA PHE A 80 4.81 5.86 -5.24
C PHE A 80 3.96 7.09 -5.53
N LEU A 81 3.11 7.01 -6.55
CA LEU A 81 2.26 8.09 -6.99
C LEU A 81 1.00 8.21 -6.11
N HIS A 82 1.18 8.72 -4.88
CA HIS A 82 0.09 9.05 -3.97
C HIS A 82 -0.16 10.56 -3.97
N PHE A 83 -1.10 11.01 -4.81
CA PHE A 83 -1.64 12.35 -4.67
C PHE A 83 -2.66 12.36 -3.53
N PRO A 84 -2.55 13.29 -2.56
CA PRO A 84 -3.67 13.53 -1.66
C PRO A 84 -4.89 13.88 -2.51
N GLY A 85 -5.99 13.14 -2.32
CA GLY A 85 -7.27 13.51 -2.92
C GLY A 85 -7.65 14.92 -2.50
N ARG A 86 -8.29 15.67 -3.40
CA ARG A 86 -8.86 17.00 -3.09
C ARG A 86 -9.88 16.90 -1.96
#